data_AF-A0A665T4U7-F1
#
_entry.id   AF-A0A665T4U7-F1
#
_cell.length_a   1.000
_cell.length_b   1.000
_cell.length_c   1.000
_cell.angle_alpha   90.00
_cell.angle_beta   90.00
_cell.angle_gamma   90.00
#
_symmetry.space_group_name_H-M   'P 1'
#
loop_
_entity.id
_entity.type
_entity.pdbx_description
1 polymer ?
#
loop_
_entity_poly.entity_id
_entity_poly.type
_entity_poly.pdbx_seq_one_letter_code
_entity_poly.pdbx_strand_id
1 'polypeptide(L)'
;MTAEALIESAIRLNVTNKVWVAGDTWSLNEKLPKEKGIRNIGTVLGVSQPVVAIPGFNDFIYSSKSWNDCENAGQKFCNEFCNSSSLSAEDIVFIDPSFSFPVYSAVHSVANALHNVLQCGVGKCNSNITVYPHMVPSSQCSRECPKGYAKRQNGIHKCCFACEICPNGTFVNSTGKWCVNCKDTEWSAEGSTSCSLRVVEYIPFTDIGAILIMCGAWSFIGLTIATSVLLAINYNTPVVRSAGGPMCFLILSCLTLSSLSVFFYFDKPTECFCILRSLPFILFYSVCLACFVVRSFQIVCIFKMAAKFPMLYKLVITCIFAPE
;
A
#
# COMPACT_ATOMS: atom_id res chain seq x y z
N MET A 1 -47.52 -8.49 26.32
CA MET A 1 -48.67 -8.08 25.47
C MET A 1 -48.34 -8.55 24.05
N THR A 2 -49.13 -9.46 23.50
CA THR A 2 -48.88 -9.99 22.14
C THR A 2 -49.28 -8.94 21.10
N ALA A 3 -48.61 -8.93 19.95
CA ALA A 3 -48.97 -8.03 18.85
C ALA A 3 -50.42 -8.25 18.40
N GLU A 4 -50.90 -9.50 18.44
CA GLU A 4 -52.28 -9.89 18.16
C GLU A 4 -53.28 -9.12 19.02
N ALA A 5 -53.11 -9.11 20.35
CA ALA A 5 -54.02 -8.41 21.26
C ALA A 5 -54.00 -6.88 21.06
N LEU A 6 -52.84 -6.31 20.73
CA LEU A 6 -52.69 -4.88 20.47
C LEU A 6 -53.40 -4.47 19.17
N ILE A 7 -53.21 -5.25 18.11
CA ILE A 7 -53.82 -5.03 16.81
C ILE A 7 -55.34 -5.21 16.88
N GLU A 8 -55.80 -6.26 17.57
CA GLU A 8 -57.23 -6.48 17.82
C GLU A 8 -57.85 -5.29 18.58
N SER A 9 -57.15 -4.78 19.59
CA SER A 9 -57.58 -3.59 20.34
C SER A 9 -57.61 -2.34 19.46
N ALA A 10 -56.61 -2.15 18.57
CA ALA A 10 -56.56 -1.03 17.65
C ALA A 10 -57.71 -1.06 16.63
N ILE A 11 -58.08 -2.26 16.14
CA ILE A 11 -59.25 -2.46 15.28
C ILE A 11 -60.53 -2.14 16.05
N ARG A 12 -60.70 -2.67 17.26
CA ARG A 12 -61.88 -2.43 18.11
C ARG A 12 -62.07 -0.96 18.46
N LEU A 13 -60.98 -0.23 18.65
CA LEU A 13 -60.99 1.20 18.99
C LEU A 13 -60.99 2.12 17.74
N ASN A 14 -61.14 1.57 16.53
CA ASN A 14 -61.13 2.32 15.26
C ASN A 14 -59.92 3.26 15.12
N VAL A 15 -58.74 2.81 15.53
CA VAL A 15 -57.50 3.55 15.32
C VAL A 15 -57.16 3.47 13.83
N THR A 16 -57.16 4.60 13.12
CA THR A 16 -56.90 4.68 11.67
C THR A 16 -55.72 5.62 11.37
N ASN A 17 -55.23 5.60 10.13
CA ASN A 17 -54.16 6.49 9.62
C ASN A 17 -52.86 6.47 10.45
N LYS A 18 -52.49 5.29 10.98
CA LYS A 18 -51.19 5.09 11.64
C LYS A 18 -50.26 4.27 10.75
N VAL A 19 -48.97 4.50 10.94
CA VAL A 19 -47.92 3.65 10.39
C VAL A 19 -47.39 2.80 11.54
N TRP A 20 -47.50 1.49 11.39
CA TRP A 20 -47.07 0.51 12.36
C TRP A 20 -45.76 -0.10 11.89
N VAL A 21 -44.77 -0.13 12.77
CA VAL A 21 -43.49 -0.80 12.51
C VAL A 21 -43.50 -2.12 13.25
N ALA A 22 -43.58 -3.21 12.51
CA ALA A 22 -43.54 -4.56 13.06
C ALA A 22 -42.09 -5.02 13.22
N GLY A 23 -41.73 -5.35 14.45
CA GLY A 23 -40.46 -6.01 14.76
C GLY A 23 -40.49 -7.49 14.38
N ASP A 24 -39.32 -8.12 14.50
CA ASP A 24 -39.06 -9.54 14.22
C ASP A 24 -40.11 -10.51 14.79
N THR A 25 -40.63 -10.22 15.98
CA THR A 25 -41.60 -11.08 16.69
C THR A 25 -42.99 -11.21 16.05
N TRP A 26 -43.39 -10.30 15.15
CA TRP A 26 -44.73 -10.37 14.51
C TRP A 26 -44.75 -9.90 13.06
N SER A 27 -43.62 -9.47 12.50
CA SER A 27 -43.49 -9.10 11.10
C SER A 27 -43.80 -10.24 10.13
N LEU A 28 -43.55 -11.49 10.55
CA LEU A 28 -43.80 -12.70 9.76
C LEU A 28 -45.04 -13.48 10.22
N ASN A 29 -45.85 -12.90 11.12
CA ASN A 29 -47.04 -13.57 11.61
C ASN A 29 -48.05 -13.77 10.46
N GLU A 30 -48.41 -15.02 10.20
CA GLU A 30 -49.33 -15.40 9.11
C GLU A 30 -50.82 -15.15 9.41
N LYS A 31 -51.17 -14.97 10.69
CA LYS A 31 -52.54 -14.78 11.16
C LYS A 31 -52.96 -13.31 11.11
N LEU A 32 -52.10 -12.41 11.57
CA LEU A 32 -52.37 -10.97 11.68
C LEU A 32 -52.78 -10.29 10.36
N PRO A 33 -52.16 -10.58 9.19
CA PRO A 33 -52.58 -10.02 7.91
C PRO A 33 -53.95 -10.52 7.44
N LYS A 34 -54.40 -11.67 7.96
CA LYS A 34 -55.70 -12.28 7.66
C LYS A 34 -56.81 -11.78 8.60
N GLU A 35 -56.46 -11.00 9.62
CA GLU A 35 -57.39 -10.48 10.61
C GLU A 35 -58.37 -9.47 10.01
N LYS A 36 -59.66 -9.58 10.35
CA LYS A 36 -60.69 -8.72 9.76
C LYS A 36 -60.54 -7.29 10.30
N GLY A 37 -60.41 -6.32 9.40
CA GLY A 37 -60.27 -4.91 9.77
C GLY A 37 -58.83 -4.44 9.92
N ILE A 38 -57.82 -5.32 9.76
CA ILE A 38 -56.40 -4.95 9.78
C ILE A 38 -56.08 -3.85 8.75
N ARG A 39 -56.73 -3.84 7.58
CA ARG A 39 -56.48 -2.82 6.56
C ARG A 39 -56.93 -1.41 6.98
N ASN A 40 -57.80 -1.30 7.98
CA ASN A 40 -58.35 -0.02 8.43
C ASN A 40 -57.37 0.72 9.35
N ILE A 41 -56.43 0.01 9.99
CA ILE A 41 -55.52 0.62 10.97
C ILE A 41 -54.39 1.43 10.33
N GLY A 42 -54.21 1.30 9.01
CA GLY A 42 -53.20 1.98 8.22
C GLY A 42 -52.14 1.03 7.66
N THR A 43 -50.91 1.52 7.52
CA THR A 43 -49.79 0.78 6.89
C THR A 43 -48.99 0.05 7.96
N VAL A 44 -48.68 -1.23 7.72
CA VAL A 44 -47.76 -2.00 8.55
C VAL A 44 -46.48 -2.27 7.76
N LEU A 45 -45.33 -1.87 8.29
CA LEU A 45 -44.00 -2.12 7.74
C LEU A 45 -43.29 -3.14 8.63
N GLY A 46 -43.03 -4.33 8.10
CA GLY A 46 -42.33 -5.39 8.82
C GLY A 46 -40.84 -5.38 8.55
N VAL A 47 -40.05 -5.58 9.61
CA VAL A 47 -38.62 -5.87 9.52
C VAL A 47 -38.40 -7.28 10.05
N SER A 48 -37.97 -8.19 9.18
CA SER A 48 -37.65 -9.57 9.54
C SER A 48 -36.25 -9.94 9.11
N GLN A 49 -35.69 -10.95 9.78
CA GLN A 49 -34.51 -11.64 9.25
C GLN A 49 -34.90 -12.44 7.99
N PRO A 50 -33.98 -12.62 7.04
CA PRO A 50 -34.24 -13.45 5.88
C PRO A 50 -34.49 -14.89 6.32
N VAL A 51 -35.60 -15.49 5.85
CA VAL A 51 -35.89 -16.90 6.09
C VAL A 51 -34.89 -17.73 5.29
N VAL A 52 -34.06 -18.50 5.99
CA VAL A 52 -33.09 -19.42 5.39
C VAL A 52 -33.60 -20.85 5.56
N ALA A 53 -33.79 -21.56 4.46
CA ALA A 53 -34.20 -22.95 4.49
C ALA A 53 -33.06 -23.84 5.02
N ILE A 54 -33.35 -24.70 5.98
CA ILE A 54 -32.41 -25.71 6.48
C ILE A 54 -32.64 -27.00 5.67
N PRO A 55 -31.69 -27.43 4.83
CA PRO A 55 -31.87 -28.61 4.00
C PRO A 55 -32.08 -29.88 4.85
N GLY A 56 -33.09 -30.67 4.50
CA GLY A 56 -33.46 -31.90 5.22
C GLY A 56 -34.23 -31.69 6.53
N PHE A 57 -34.45 -30.45 6.98
CA PHE A 57 -35.18 -30.19 8.23
C PHE A 57 -36.65 -30.59 8.12
N ASN A 58 -37.32 -30.27 7.01
CA ASN A 58 -38.71 -30.66 6.79
C ASN A 58 -38.84 -32.19 6.76
N ASP A 59 -37.95 -32.87 6.03
CA ASP A 59 -37.93 -34.34 5.95
C ASP A 59 -37.74 -34.96 7.35
N PHE A 60 -36.89 -34.36 8.17
CA PHE A 60 -36.71 -34.75 9.57
C PHE A 60 -38.01 -34.61 10.37
N ILE A 61 -38.70 -33.47 10.31
CA ILE A 61 -39.98 -33.24 11.01
C ILE A 61 -41.08 -34.22 10.55
N TYR A 62 -41.16 -34.49 9.25
CA TYR A 62 -42.09 -35.48 8.71
C TYR A 62 -41.76 -36.90 9.18
N SER A 63 -40.46 -37.24 9.32
CA SER A 63 -40.02 -38.54 9.81
C SER A 63 -40.16 -38.72 11.32
N SER A 64 -40.03 -37.66 12.13
CA SER A 64 -40.07 -37.73 13.59
C SER A 64 -41.45 -38.10 14.15
N LYS A 65 -42.52 -37.96 13.36
CA LYS A 65 -43.86 -38.45 13.71
C LYS A 65 -43.98 -39.98 13.78
N SER A 66 -42.97 -40.74 13.31
CA SER A 66 -42.95 -42.20 13.54
C SER A 66 -42.45 -42.60 14.93
N TRP A 67 -41.97 -41.65 15.74
CA TRP A 67 -41.56 -41.85 17.12
C TRP A 67 -42.72 -41.60 18.08
N ASN A 68 -43.66 -42.54 18.13
CA ASN A 68 -44.60 -42.67 19.25
C ASN A 68 -43.92 -43.40 20.42
N ASP A 69 -42.70 -42.99 20.82
CA ASP A 69 -42.02 -43.62 21.96
C ASP A 69 -42.25 -42.79 23.23
N CYS A 70 -43.51 -42.80 23.68
CA CYS A 70 -43.86 -42.49 25.07
C CYS A 70 -44.05 -43.78 25.88
N GLU A 71 -43.42 -44.89 25.49
CA GLU A 71 -43.66 -46.18 26.16
C GLU A 71 -42.59 -46.57 27.18
N ASN A 72 -41.53 -45.76 27.37
CA ASN A 72 -40.58 -46.01 28.46
C ASN A 72 -40.18 -44.73 29.19
N ALA A 73 -41.09 -44.25 30.04
CA ALA A 73 -40.81 -43.27 31.08
C ALA A 73 -39.86 -43.85 32.15
N GLY A 74 -38.58 -43.92 31.81
CA GLY A 74 -37.48 -44.30 32.72
C GLY A 74 -36.41 -43.24 32.90
N GLN A 75 -36.44 -42.14 32.13
CA GLN A 75 -35.49 -41.04 32.27
C GLN A 75 -36.22 -39.70 32.24
N LYS A 76 -36.39 -39.13 33.44
CA LYS A 76 -36.73 -37.71 33.64
C LYS A 76 -35.67 -36.84 32.96
N PHE A 77 -35.97 -36.40 31.74
CA PHE A 77 -35.53 -35.09 31.27
C PHE A 77 -36.73 -34.14 31.33
N CYS A 78 -36.54 -33.02 32.03
CA CYS A 78 -37.57 -32.07 32.43
C CYS A 78 -38.03 -31.18 31.26
N ASN A 79 -39.33 -31.20 30.93
CA ASN A 79 -40.26 -30.05 30.93
C ASN A 79 -41.54 -30.21 30.08
N GLU A 80 -41.82 -31.37 29.50
CA GLU A 80 -43.12 -31.56 28.83
C GLU A 80 -44.16 -32.22 29.75
N PHE A 81 -45.15 -31.41 30.14
CA PHE A 81 -46.50 -31.91 30.37
C PHE A 81 -46.98 -32.48 29.03
N CYS A 82 -46.99 -33.80 28.88
CA CYS A 82 -47.71 -34.46 27.80
C CYS A 82 -49.22 -34.26 28.00
N ASN A 83 -49.71 -33.07 27.68
CA ASN A 83 -51.10 -32.86 27.33
C ASN A 83 -51.13 -32.79 25.81
N SER A 84 -51.33 -33.95 25.18
CA SER A 84 -51.23 -34.14 23.74
C SER A 84 -52.37 -33.41 23.01
N SER A 85 -52.21 -32.11 22.78
CA SER A 85 -52.78 -31.51 21.58
C SER A 85 -52.00 -32.08 20.41
N SER A 86 -52.66 -32.81 19.52
CA SER A 86 -52.08 -33.41 18.33
C SER A 86 -51.61 -32.32 17.35
N LEU A 87 -50.47 -31.70 17.62
CA LEU A 87 -49.84 -30.79 16.65
C LEU A 87 -49.48 -31.58 15.39
N SER A 88 -49.88 -31.07 14.24
CA SER A 88 -49.50 -31.67 12.98
C SER A 88 -48.10 -31.27 12.55
N ALA A 89 -47.46 -32.07 11.69
CA ALA A 89 -46.16 -31.70 11.12
C ALA A 89 -46.28 -30.39 10.33
N GLU A 90 -47.44 -30.19 9.69
CA GLU A 90 -47.82 -28.96 9.02
C GLU A 90 -47.89 -27.78 10.00
N ASP A 91 -48.44 -27.96 11.20
CA ASP A 91 -48.49 -26.91 12.21
C ASP A 91 -47.09 -26.51 12.70
N ILE A 92 -46.16 -27.46 12.78
CA ILE A 92 -44.77 -27.23 13.20
C ILE A 92 -43.95 -26.53 12.10
N VAL A 93 -44.11 -26.97 10.84
CA VAL A 93 -43.43 -26.37 9.68
C VAL A 93 -43.98 -24.96 9.38
N PHE A 94 -45.25 -24.73 9.68
CA PHE A 94 -45.94 -23.46 9.47
C PHE A 94 -45.75 -22.45 10.62
N ILE A 95 -45.25 -22.90 11.78
CA ILE A 95 -44.80 -21.99 12.84
C ILE A 95 -43.59 -21.21 12.32
N ASP A 96 -43.60 -19.91 12.60
CA ASP A 96 -42.67 -18.90 12.08
C ASP A 96 -41.22 -19.44 11.90
N PRO A 97 -40.77 -19.69 10.66
CA PRO A 97 -39.50 -20.34 10.38
C PRO A 97 -38.28 -19.44 10.70
N SER A 98 -38.52 -18.18 11.05
CA SER A 98 -37.45 -17.24 11.40
C SER A 98 -36.65 -17.65 12.63
N PHE A 99 -37.19 -18.48 13.52
CA PHE A 99 -36.49 -18.95 14.73
C PHE A 99 -35.65 -20.21 14.50
N SER A 100 -36.00 -21.04 13.50
CA SER A 100 -35.34 -22.32 13.26
C SER A 100 -33.87 -22.16 12.88
N PHE A 101 -33.57 -21.19 12.00
CA PHE A 101 -32.20 -20.97 11.54
C PHE A 101 -31.28 -20.39 12.62
N PRO A 102 -31.67 -19.38 13.42
CA PRO A 102 -30.88 -18.94 14.58
C PRO A 102 -30.57 -20.07 15.57
N VAL A 103 -31.53 -20.94 15.85
CA VAL A 103 -31.33 -22.10 16.74
C VAL A 103 -30.35 -23.09 16.12
N TYR A 104 -30.54 -23.45 14.84
CA TYR A 104 -29.61 -24.29 14.10
C TYR A 104 -28.20 -23.71 14.09
N SER A 105 -28.07 -22.42 13.82
CA SER A 105 -26.79 -21.71 13.80
C SER A 105 -26.13 -21.71 15.17
N ALA A 106 -26.88 -21.50 16.26
CA ALA A 106 -26.36 -21.55 17.62
C ALA A 106 -25.81 -22.94 17.97
N VAL A 107 -26.59 -24.00 17.70
CA VAL A 107 -26.17 -25.38 17.96
C VAL A 107 -24.95 -25.75 17.11
N HIS A 108 -24.97 -25.39 15.83
CA HIS A 108 -23.86 -25.64 14.91
C HIS A 108 -22.58 -24.91 15.36
N SER A 109 -22.71 -23.69 15.88
CA SER A 109 -21.59 -22.90 16.41
C SER A 109 -20.94 -23.59 17.61
N VAL A 110 -21.74 -24.09 18.55
CA VAL A 110 -21.25 -24.83 19.72
C VAL A 110 -20.60 -26.14 19.29
N ALA A 111 -21.23 -26.89 18.39
CA ALA A 111 -20.70 -28.16 17.88
C ALA A 111 -19.34 -27.96 17.17
N ASN A 112 -19.23 -26.95 16.32
CA ASN A 112 -17.99 -26.63 15.62
C ASN A 112 -16.88 -26.14 16.58
N ALA A 113 -17.25 -25.36 17.60
CA ALA A 113 -16.32 -24.94 18.63
C ALA A 113 -15.76 -26.15 19.40
N LEU A 114 -16.63 -27.10 19.78
CA LEU A 114 -16.23 -28.33 20.46
C LEU A 114 -15.39 -29.24 19.55
N HIS A 115 -15.74 -29.35 18.27
CA HIS A 115 -14.99 -30.10 17.26
C HIS A 115 -13.53 -29.62 17.19
N ASN A 116 -13.32 -28.30 17.20
CA ASN A 116 -11.98 -27.71 17.19
C ASN A 116 -11.22 -27.93 18.51
N VAL A 117 -11.89 -27.78 19.66
CA VAL A 117 -11.26 -27.98 20.98
C VAL A 117 -10.85 -29.43 21.19
N LEU A 118 -11.71 -30.38 20.83
CA LEU A 118 -11.47 -31.82 20.98
C LEU A 118 -10.64 -32.41 19.84
N GLN A 119 -10.18 -31.59 18.88
CA GLN A 119 -9.37 -32.01 17.73
C GLN A 119 -9.98 -33.22 17.00
N CYS A 120 -11.29 -33.16 16.75
CA CYS A 120 -12.03 -34.24 16.13
C CYS A 120 -11.64 -34.43 14.66
N GLY A 121 -11.44 -35.69 14.25
CA GLY A 121 -11.28 -36.11 12.85
C GLY A 121 -12.52 -36.83 12.31
N VAL A 122 -12.35 -37.68 11.28
CA VAL A 122 -13.43 -38.37 10.53
C VAL A 122 -14.12 -39.52 11.30
N GLY A 123 -14.20 -39.45 12.63
CA GLY A 123 -14.87 -40.47 13.46
C GLY A 123 -14.25 -40.70 14.83
N LYS A 124 -13.19 -39.96 15.20
CA LYS A 124 -12.61 -39.98 16.55
C LYS A 124 -12.29 -38.56 17.01
N CYS A 125 -12.53 -38.30 18.28
CA CYS A 125 -12.16 -37.08 18.98
C CYS A 125 -11.15 -37.39 20.07
N ASN A 126 -10.35 -36.41 20.47
CA ASN A 126 -9.40 -36.56 21.54
C ASN A 126 -10.12 -36.51 22.90
N SER A 127 -10.27 -37.67 23.55
CA SER A 127 -10.94 -37.81 24.85
C SER A 127 -10.07 -37.38 26.04
N ASN A 128 -8.79 -37.09 25.83
CA ASN A 128 -7.89 -36.65 26.91
C ASN A 128 -8.09 -35.17 27.28
N ILE A 129 -8.91 -34.43 26.53
CA ILE A 129 -9.19 -33.01 26.76
C ILE A 129 -10.48 -32.89 27.58
N THR A 130 -10.37 -32.46 28.84
CA THR A 130 -11.52 -32.16 29.70
C THR A 130 -12.01 -30.73 29.45
N VAL A 131 -13.24 -30.58 28.96
CA VAL A 131 -13.87 -29.27 28.73
C VAL A 131 -14.80 -28.95 29.89
N TYR A 132 -14.56 -27.84 30.57
CA TYR A 132 -15.41 -27.40 31.67
C TYR A 132 -16.55 -26.48 31.17
N PRO A 133 -17.73 -26.47 31.80
CA PRO A 133 -18.87 -25.65 31.36
C PRO A 133 -18.61 -24.13 31.33
N HIS A 134 -17.63 -23.66 32.11
CA HIS A 134 -17.22 -22.25 32.18
C HIS A 134 -16.07 -21.90 31.21
N MET A 135 -15.49 -22.90 30.53
CA MET A 135 -14.44 -22.69 29.55
C MET A 135 -15.09 -22.22 28.26
N VAL A 136 -14.87 -20.96 27.89
CA VAL A 136 -15.40 -20.39 26.65
C VAL A 136 -14.52 -20.88 25.49
N PRO A 137 -15.03 -21.75 24.59
CA PRO A 137 -14.26 -22.16 23.44
C PRO A 137 -14.14 -20.99 22.46
N SER A 138 -12.92 -20.73 21.98
CA SER A 138 -12.65 -19.61 21.07
C SER A 138 -13.16 -19.90 19.66
N SER A 139 -14.31 -19.34 19.28
CA SER A 139 -14.86 -19.37 17.92
C SER A 139 -14.44 -18.14 17.10
N GLN A 140 -13.14 -18.07 16.74
CA GLN A 140 -12.62 -16.99 15.90
C GLN A 140 -12.63 -17.39 14.42
N CYS A 141 -13.20 -16.54 13.56
CA CYS A 141 -13.21 -16.76 12.10
C CYS A 141 -11.81 -16.72 11.48
N SER A 142 -10.97 -15.80 11.98
CA SER A 142 -9.61 -15.57 11.50
C SER A 142 -8.68 -15.36 12.68
N ARG A 143 -7.48 -15.91 12.61
CA ARG A 143 -6.46 -15.73 13.65
C ARG A 143 -5.81 -14.35 13.54
N GLU A 144 -5.24 -13.87 14.63
CA GLU A 144 -4.50 -12.61 14.65
C GLU A 144 -3.33 -12.65 13.66
N CYS A 145 -3.12 -11.58 12.88
CA CYS A 145 -2.09 -11.56 11.85
C CYS A 145 -0.68 -11.50 12.46
N PRO A 146 0.31 -12.17 11.84
CA PRO A 146 1.70 -12.04 12.23
C PRO A 146 2.20 -10.61 11.99
N LYS A 147 3.29 -10.25 12.68
CA LYS A 147 3.93 -8.94 12.52
C LYS A 147 4.31 -8.71 11.05
N GLY A 148 4.02 -7.52 10.52
CA GLY A 148 4.28 -7.18 9.10
C GLY A 148 3.11 -7.43 8.15
N TYR A 149 2.01 -8.01 8.65
CA TYR A 149 0.80 -8.27 7.86
C TYR A 149 -0.34 -7.36 8.31
N ALA A 150 -1.08 -6.83 7.34
CA ALA A 150 -2.30 -6.07 7.55
C ALA A 150 -3.54 -6.95 7.37
N LYS A 151 -4.61 -6.61 8.09
CA LYS A 151 -5.91 -7.29 8.00
C LYS A 151 -6.68 -6.77 6.79
N ARG A 152 -6.92 -7.62 5.80
CA ARG A 152 -7.83 -7.34 4.69
C ARG A 152 -9.16 -8.05 4.92
N GLN A 153 -10.25 -7.31 4.92
CA GLN A 153 -11.57 -7.89 5.17
C GLN A 153 -11.88 -8.95 4.10
N ASN A 154 -12.23 -10.15 4.55
CA ASN A 154 -12.55 -11.28 3.69
C ASN A 154 -14.02 -11.65 3.87
N GLY A 155 -14.84 -11.37 2.85
CA GLY A 155 -16.28 -11.61 2.87
C GLY A 155 -17.09 -10.54 3.63
N ILE A 156 -18.31 -10.92 4.04
CA ILE A 156 -19.34 -9.99 4.58
C ILE A 156 -19.10 -9.67 6.06
N HIS A 157 -18.59 -10.62 6.84
CA HIS A 157 -18.44 -10.47 8.29
C HIS A 157 -17.18 -9.68 8.67
N LYS A 158 -17.33 -8.67 9.53
CA LYS A 158 -16.21 -7.84 10.02
C LYS A 158 -15.14 -8.61 10.80
N CYS A 159 -15.50 -9.75 11.40
CA CYS A 159 -14.57 -10.60 12.15
C CYS A 159 -13.72 -11.53 11.26
N CYS A 160 -14.05 -11.64 9.97
CA CYS A 160 -13.33 -12.49 9.02
C CYS A 160 -12.39 -11.63 8.17
N PHE A 161 -11.10 -11.97 8.21
CA PHE A 161 -10.07 -11.24 7.48
C PHE A 161 -8.96 -12.17 7.00
N ALA A 162 -8.35 -11.80 5.87
CA ALA A 162 -7.12 -12.39 5.38
C ALA A 162 -5.93 -11.52 5.83
N CYS A 163 -4.80 -12.15 6.11
CA CYS A 163 -3.55 -11.45 6.40
C CYS A 163 -2.77 -11.24 5.11
N GLU A 164 -2.55 -9.99 4.72
CA GLU A 164 -1.73 -9.63 3.56
C GLU A 164 -0.46 -8.93 4.02
N ILE A 165 0.67 -9.29 3.41
CA ILE A 165 1.96 -8.65 3.69
C ILE A 165 1.94 -7.21 3.18
N CYS A 166 2.45 -6.27 3.98
CA CYS A 166 2.57 -4.89 3.52
C CYS A 166 3.64 -4.77 2.43
N PRO A 167 3.35 -4.05 1.33
CA PRO A 167 4.31 -3.84 0.25
C PRO A 167 5.49 -2.96 0.69
N ASN A 168 6.54 -2.93 -0.14
CA ASN A 168 7.70 -2.06 0.09
C ASN A 168 7.29 -0.58 0.23
N GLY A 169 8.02 0.15 1.08
CA GLY A 169 7.71 1.54 1.41
C GLY A 169 6.48 1.74 2.29
N THR A 170 5.87 0.66 2.80
CA THR A 170 4.77 0.72 3.77
C THR A 170 5.04 -0.10 5.02
N PHE A 171 4.36 0.22 6.12
CA PHE A 171 4.47 -0.48 7.40
C PHE A 171 3.10 -0.63 8.08
N VAL A 172 2.99 -1.57 9.01
CA VAL A 172 1.74 -1.82 9.75
C VAL A 172 1.61 -0.82 10.91
N ASN A 173 0.51 -0.05 10.96
CA ASN A 173 0.21 0.86 12.08
C ASN A 173 0.03 0.08 13.40
N SER A 174 0.15 0.75 14.56
CA SER A 174 -0.07 0.18 15.91
C SER A 174 -1.41 -0.55 16.07
N THR A 175 -2.42 -0.21 15.28
CA THR A 175 -3.72 -0.90 15.29
C THR A 175 -3.75 -2.22 14.50
N GLY A 176 -2.72 -2.54 13.72
CA GLY A 176 -2.62 -3.78 12.94
C GLY A 176 -3.60 -3.89 11.76
N LYS A 177 -4.32 -2.82 11.42
CA LYS A 177 -5.46 -2.88 10.48
C LYS A 177 -5.06 -2.67 9.02
N TRP A 178 -4.18 -1.72 8.71
CA TRP A 178 -3.84 -1.33 7.35
C TRP A 178 -2.38 -0.89 7.23
N CYS A 179 -1.84 -0.98 6.00
CA CYS A 179 -0.47 -0.57 5.67
C CYS A 179 -0.40 0.94 5.41
N VAL A 180 0.51 1.62 6.10
CA VAL A 180 0.73 3.07 5.99
C VAL A 180 2.01 3.33 5.23
N ASN A 181 2.03 4.34 4.36
CA ASN A 181 3.25 4.76 3.68
C ASN A 181 4.25 5.38 4.65
N CYS A 182 5.54 5.10 4.42
CA CYS A 182 6.64 5.80 5.05
C CYS A 182 6.73 7.26 4.57
N LYS A 183 7.40 8.13 5.33
CA LYS A 183 7.73 9.50 4.87
C LYS A 183 8.68 9.46 3.67
N ASP A 184 8.76 10.56 2.92
CA ASP A 184 9.64 10.65 1.74
C ASP A 184 11.13 10.41 2.05
N THR A 185 11.57 10.72 3.27
CA THR A 185 12.95 10.49 3.75
C THR A 185 13.20 9.07 4.29
N GLU A 186 12.14 8.27 4.38
CA GLU A 186 12.15 6.95 5.00
C GLU A 186 11.78 5.87 3.97
N TRP A 187 12.09 4.63 4.31
CA TRP A 187 11.77 3.45 3.51
C TRP A 187 11.67 2.21 4.38
N SER A 188 10.86 1.25 3.96
CA SER A 188 10.67 -0.02 4.63
C SER A 188 10.65 -1.17 3.61
N ALA A 189 11.20 -2.32 4.01
CA ALA A 189 11.09 -3.54 3.20
C ALA A 189 9.68 -4.13 3.31
N GLU A 190 9.34 -5.05 2.42
CA GLU A 190 8.10 -5.82 2.53
C GLU A 190 7.96 -6.49 3.90
N GLY A 191 6.76 -6.44 4.49
CA GLY A 191 6.49 -7.00 5.82
C GLY A 191 7.18 -6.28 6.99
N SER A 192 7.76 -5.10 6.77
CA SER A 192 8.38 -4.32 7.85
C SER A 192 7.33 -3.70 8.79
N THR A 193 7.66 -3.65 10.07
CA THR A 193 6.81 -3.05 11.12
C THR A 193 7.13 -1.58 11.41
N SER A 194 8.25 -1.08 10.86
CA SER A 194 8.69 0.30 11.01
C SER A 194 9.41 0.76 9.73
N CYS A 195 9.53 2.07 9.59
CA CYS A 195 10.29 2.70 8.51
C CYS A 195 11.70 3.07 9.00
N SER A 196 12.69 2.88 8.14
CA SER A 196 14.08 3.26 8.37
C SER A 196 14.43 4.46 7.51
N LEU A 197 15.36 5.31 7.98
CA LEU A 197 15.86 6.42 7.17
C LEU A 197 16.58 5.87 5.92
N ARG A 198 16.34 6.53 4.77
CA ARG A 198 17.04 6.19 3.53
C ARG A 198 18.52 6.48 3.67
N VAL A 199 19.35 5.52 3.25
CA VAL A 199 20.79 5.74 3.12
C VAL A 199 21.07 6.49 1.82
N VAL A 200 21.94 7.50 1.87
CA VAL A 200 22.39 8.23 0.69
C VAL A 200 23.49 7.43 0.04
N GLU A 201 23.33 7.09 -1.24
CA GLU A 201 24.37 6.45 -2.05
C GLU A 201 25.32 7.51 -2.59
N TYR A 202 26.62 7.32 -2.38
CA TYR A 202 27.69 8.20 -2.85
C TYR A 202 28.91 7.35 -3.22
N ILE A 203 29.77 7.87 -4.09
CA ILE A 203 31.00 7.19 -4.48
C ILE A 203 32.13 7.60 -3.52
N PRO A 204 32.65 6.67 -2.69
CA PRO A 204 33.75 6.96 -1.79
C PRO A 204 35.07 7.07 -2.57
N PHE A 205 36.04 7.80 -2.04
CA PHE A 205 37.39 7.89 -2.62
C PHE A 205 38.12 6.54 -2.75
N THR A 206 37.68 5.54 -1.98
CA THR A 206 38.23 4.18 -2.00
C THR A 206 37.74 3.35 -3.18
N ASP A 207 36.73 3.81 -3.92
CA ASP A 207 36.21 3.09 -5.08
C ASP A 207 37.24 3.12 -6.23
N ILE A 208 37.39 1.99 -6.91
CA ILE A 208 38.37 1.82 -8.00
C ILE A 208 38.07 2.81 -9.13
N GLY A 209 36.79 2.99 -9.45
CA GLY A 209 36.34 3.96 -10.45
C GLY A 209 36.74 5.40 -10.08
N ALA A 210 36.55 5.77 -8.80
CA ALA A 210 36.95 7.09 -8.29
C ALA A 210 38.46 7.29 -8.40
N ILE A 211 39.26 6.32 -7.97
CA ILE A 211 40.73 6.38 -8.02
C ILE A 211 41.23 6.59 -9.45
N LEU A 212 40.68 5.84 -10.43
CA LEU A 212 41.08 5.98 -11.83
C LEU A 212 40.77 7.37 -12.39
N ILE A 213 39.58 7.91 -12.11
CA ILE A 213 39.18 9.25 -12.55
C ILE A 213 40.08 10.32 -11.90
N MET A 214 40.37 10.18 -10.62
CA MET A 214 41.21 11.12 -9.86
C MET A 214 42.65 11.13 -10.36
N CYS A 215 43.24 9.96 -10.62
CA CYS A 215 44.56 9.84 -11.23
C CYS A 215 44.60 10.47 -12.63
N GLY A 216 43.55 10.25 -13.43
CA GLY A 216 43.39 10.89 -14.74
C GLY A 216 43.32 12.41 -14.65
N ALA A 217 42.54 12.94 -13.70
CA ALA A 217 42.41 14.37 -13.47
C ALA A 217 43.73 15.01 -13.03
N TRP A 218 44.47 14.37 -12.11
CA TRP A 218 45.81 14.81 -11.70
C TRP A 218 46.80 14.83 -12.87
N SER A 219 46.79 13.78 -13.70
CA SER A 219 47.64 13.71 -14.90
C SER A 219 47.34 14.86 -15.87
N PHE A 220 46.06 15.14 -16.11
CA PHE A 220 45.64 16.23 -16.98
C PHE A 220 45.98 17.62 -16.41
N ILE A 221 45.81 17.82 -15.10
CA ILE A 221 46.26 19.04 -14.40
C ILE A 221 47.77 19.21 -14.54
N GLY A 222 48.54 18.14 -14.35
CA GLY A 222 49.99 18.15 -14.53
C GLY A 222 50.39 18.55 -15.96
N LEU A 223 49.74 17.98 -16.97
CA LEU A 223 50.00 18.29 -18.37
C LEU A 223 49.66 19.75 -18.73
N THR A 224 48.53 20.25 -18.25
CA THR A 224 48.08 21.63 -18.52
C THR A 224 48.95 22.67 -17.80
N ILE A 225 49.42 22.37 -16.57
CA ILE A 225 50.38 23.23 -15.87
C ILE A 225 51.75 23.20 -16.57
N ALA A 226 52.26 22.01 -16.94
CA ALA A 226 53.55 21.89 -17.61
C ALA A 226 53.57 22.63 -18.96
N THR A 227 52.51 22.50 -19.76
CA THR A 227 52.36 23.24 -21.01
C THR A 227 52.25 24.74 -20.77
N SER A 228 51.50 25.19 -19.75
CA SER A 228 51.44 26.60 -19.37
C SER A 228 52.82 27.16 -18.98
N VAL A 229 53.59 26.44 -18.17
CA VAL A 229 54.95 26.86 -17.76
C VAL A 229 55.90 26.92 -18.96
N LEU A 230 55.85 25.92 -19.85
CA LEU A 230 56.66 25.90 -21.07
C LEU A 230 56.36 27.11 -21.98
N LEU A 231 55.08 27.44 -22.16
CA LEU A 231 54.65 28.61 -22.93
C LEU A 231 55.03 29.93 -22.25
N ALA A 232 55.04 29.98 -20.91
CA ALA A 232 55.43 31.17 -20.15
C ALA A 232 56.93 31.46 -20.26
N ILE A 233 57.78 30.43 -20.16
CA ILE A 233 59.24 30.58 -20.34
C ILE A 233 59.55 31.04 -21.77
N ASN A 234 58.88 30.47 -22.75
CA ASN A 234 59.08 30.78 -24.17
C ASN A 234 58.13 31.88 -24.68
N TYR A 235 57.58 32.72 -23.80
CA TYR A 235 56.53 33.68 -24.14
C TYR A 235 56.95 34.67 -25.23
N ASN A 236 58.22 35.09 -25.22
CA ASN A 236 58.78 36.03 -26.19
C ASN A 236 59.04 35.41 -27.58
N THR A 237 58.83 34.10 -27.76
CA THR A 237 59.02 33.47 -29.06
C THR A 237 57.85 33.78 -30.00
N PRO A 238 58.10 34.02 -31.29
CA PRO A 238 57.05 34.34 -32.27
C PRO A 238 56.03 33.19 -32.42
N VAL A 239 56.43 31.96 -32.08
CA VAL A 239 55.57 30.78 -32.09
C VAL A 239 54.43 30.90 -31.06
N VAL A 240 54.73 31.28 -29.81
CA VAL A 240 53.71 31.42 -28.74
C VAL A 240 52.78 32.60 -29.01
N ARG A 241 53.32 33.71 -29.51
CA ARG A 241 52.55 34.90 -29.88
C ARG A 241 51.58 34.62 -31.03
N SER A 242 51.98 33.80 -32.00
CA SER A 242 51.14 33.34 -33.12
C SER A 242 50.03 32.38 -32.70
N ALA A 243 50.34 31.44 -31.80
CA ALA A 243 49.42 30.41 -31.35
C ALA A 243 48.26 30.95 -30.49
N GLY A 244 48.40 32.16 -29.95
CA GLY A 244 47.31 32.85 -29.26
C GLY A 244 47.72 33.64 -28.01
N GLY A 245 49.01 33.71 -27.68
CA GLY A 245 49.54 34.55 -26.61
C GLY A 245 48.71 34.45 -25.31
N PRO A 246 48.22 35.57 -24.74
CA PRO A 246 47.44 35.60 -23.49
C PRO A 246 46.18 34.70 -23.47
N MET A 247 45.50 34.52 -24.61
CA MET A 247 44.28 33.70 -24.64
C MET A 247 44.57 32.20 -24.46
N CYS A 248 45.77 31.74 -24.84
CA CYS A 248 46.17 30.36 -24.64
C CYS A 248 46.35 30.04 -23.14
N PHE A 249 46.94 30.98 -22.38
CA PHE A 249 47.03 30.87 -20.92
C PHE A 249 45.65 30.88 -20.26
N LEU A 250 44.72 31.69 -20.76
CA LEU A 250 43.35 31.70 -20.26
C LEU A 250 42.64 30.36 -20.50
N ILE A 251 42.79 29.75 -21.68
CA ILE A 251 42.26 28.40 -21.97
C ILE A 251 42.86 27.36 -21.04
N LEU A 252 44.19 27.33 -20.90
CA LEU A 252 44.88 26.36 -20.03
C LEU A 252 44.47 26.52 -18.56
N SER A 253 44.33 27.75 -18.08
CA SER A 253 43.84 28.04 -16.72
C SER A 253 42.39 27.63 -16.50
N CYS A 254 41.52 27.75 -17.51
CA CYS A 254 40.14 27.30 -17.38
C CYS A 254 40.06 25.76 -17.36
N LEU A 255 40.89 25.09 -18.17
CA LEU A 255 41.00 23.63 -18.20
C LEU A 255 41.48 23.08 -16.85
N THR A 256 42.53 23.65 -16.25
CA THR A 256 43.01 23.22 -14.92
C THR A 256 41.93 23.34 -13.85
N LEU A 257 41.25 24.49 -13.77
CA LEU A 257 40.19 24.74 -12.79
C LEU A 257 38.98 23.82 -13.01
N SER A 258 38.63 23.52 -14.26
CA SER A 258 37.57 22.55 -14.59
C SER A 258 37.94 21.11 -14.22
N SER A 259 39.22 20.74 -14.31
CA SER A 259 39.67 19.41 -13.88
C SER A 259 39.75 19.29 -12.37
N LEU A 260 40.00 20.40 -11.66
CA LEU A 260 39.98 20.45 -10.20
C LEU A 260 38.57 20.23 -9.63
N SER A 261 37.50 20.58 -10.37
CA SER A 261 36.14 20.37 -9.86
C SER A 261 35.73 18.89 -9.78
N VAL A 262 36.40 18.01 -10.53
CA VAL A 262 36.18 16.55 -10.52
C VAL A 262 36.41 15.96 -9.12
N PHE A 263 37.32 16.54 -8.34
CA PHE A 263 37.63 16.10 -6.99
C PHE A 263 36.46 16.24 -6.01
N PHE A 264 35.57 17.22 -6.23
CA PHE A 264 34.40 17.46 -5.37
C PHE A 264 33.19 16.57 -5.71
N TYR A 265 33.30 15.68 -6.72
CA TYR A 265 32.26 14.69 -7.02
C TYR A 265 32.28 13.49 -6.08
N PHE A 266 33.41 13.23 -5.43
CA PHE A 266 33.63 12.08 -4.56
C PHE A 266 33.42 12.46 -3.09
N ASP A 267 33.13 11.45 -2.28
CA ASP A 267 32.77 11.57 -0.85
C ASP A 267 31.34 12.04 -0.59
N LYS A 268 30.96 12.07 0.70
CA LYS A 268 29.63 12.44 1.15
C LYS A 268 29.31 13.88 0.71
N PRO A 269 28.13 14.12 0.08
CA PRO A 269 27.76 15.45 -0.36
C PRO A 269 27.60 16.39 0.84
N THR A 270 28.47 17.40 0.92
CA THR A 270 28.33 18.57 1.79
C THR A 270 27.85 19.76 0.97
N GLU A 271 27.27 20.78 1.62
CA GLU A 271 26.79 21.98 0.93
C GLU A 271 27.92 22.65 0.11
N CYS A 272 29.11 22.78 0.71
CA CYS A 272 30.29 23.32 0.03
C CYS A 272 30.70 22.48 -1.18
N PHE A 273 30.75 21.15 -1.04
CA PHE A 273 31.12 20.26 -2.14
C PHE A 273 30.10 20.35 -3.28
N CYS A 274 28.80 20.44 -2.96
CA CYS A 274 27.75 20.56 -3.96
C CYS A 274 27.91 21.83 -4.82
N ILE A 275 28.23 22.96 -4.17
CA ILE A 275 28.48 24.25 -4.84
C ILE A 275 29.74 24.18 -5.71
N LEU A 276 30.87 23.72 -5.14
CA LEU A 276 32.18 23.65 -5.81
C LEU A 276 32.23 22.64 -6.95
N ARG A 277 31.35 21.64 -6.92
CA ARG A 277 31.23 20.60 -7.94
C ARG A 277 30.68 21.12 -9.26
N SER A 278 29.59 21.89 -9.21
CA SER A 278 28.80 22.23 -10.41
C SER A 278 29.06 23.65 -10.92
N LEU A 279 29.09 24.66 -10.04
CA LEU A 279 29.18 26.05 -10.48
C LEU A 279 30.53 26.40 -11.13
N PRO A 280 31.68 26.10 -10.50
CA PRO A 280 32.98 26.40 -11.10
C PRO A 280 33.20 25.62 -12.40
N PHE A 281 32.80 24.35 -12.44
CA PHE A 281 32.95 23.50 -13.62
C PHE A 281 32.26 24.12 -14.84
N ILE A 282 30.98 24.46 -14.71
CA ILE A 282 30.19 25.01 -15.82
C ILE A 282 30.75 26.36 -16.27
N LEU A 283 31.12 27.23 -15.32
CA LEU A 283 31.68 28.54 -15.63
C LEU A 283 33.01 28.43 -16.39
N PHE A 284 34.01 27.74 -15.84
CA PHE A 284 35.33 27.67 -16.47
C PHE A 284 35.30 26.84 -17.78
N TYR A 285 34.52 25.77 -17.83
CA TYR A 285 34.39 24.97 -19.05
C TYR A 285 33.71 25.75 -20.19
N SER A 286 32.67 26.53 -19.89
CA SER A 286 32.00 27.37 -20.90
C SER A 286 32.92 28.47 -21.44
N VAL A 287 33.70 29.13 -20.58
CA VAL A 287 34.72 30.11 -20.99
C VAL A 287 35.76 29.47 -21.89
N CYS A 288 36.24 28.27 -21.53
CA CYS A 288 37.19 27.51 -22.33
C CYS A 288 36.65 27.23 -23.76
N LEU A 289 35.43 26.71 -23.87
CA LEU A 289 34.80 26.44 -25.17
C LEU A 289 34.59 27.71 -26.00
N ALA A 290 34.16 28.81 -25.36
CA ALA A 290 34.01 30.10 -26.04
C ALA A 290 35.36 30.58 -26.62
N CYS A 291 36.44 30.45 -25.87
CA CYS A 291 37.78 30.81 -26.34
C CYS A 291 38.25 29.92 -27.51
N PHE A 292 37.97 28.61 -27.48
CA PHE A 292 38.25 27.71 -28.60
C PHE A 292 37.46 28.10 -29.85
N VAL A 293 36.18 28.45 -29.72
CA VAL A 293 35.35 28.91 -30.83
C VAL A 293 35.87 30.22 -31.43
N VAL A 294 36.19 31.21 -30.59
CA VAL A 294 36.76 32.49 -31.04
C VAL A 294 38.06 32.26 -31.80
N ARG A 295 38.95 31.41 -31.28
CA ARG A 295 40.21 31.07 -31.95
C ARG A 295 39.99 30.35 -33.27
N SER A 296 39.08 29.38 -33.31
CA SER A 296 38.74 28.66 -34.54
C SER A 296 38.17 29.61 -35.60
N PHE A 297 37.29 30.53 -35.21
CA PHE A 297 36.71 31.53 -36.10
C PHE A 297 37.77 32.50 -36.64
N GLN A 298 38.67 33.00 -35.80
CA GLN A 298 39.79 33.85 -36.23
C GLN A 298 40.64 33.17 -37.31
N ILE A 299 40.97 31.89 -37.12
CA ILE A 299 41.75 31.11 -38.10
C ILE A 299 41.01 31.01 -39.44
N VAL A 300 39.71 30.67 -39.43
CA VAL A 300 38.89 30.59 -40.64
C VAL A 300 38.80 31.94 -41.36
N CYS A 301 38.61 33.03 -40.62
CA CYS A 301 38.57 34.38 -41.18
C CYS A 301 39.89 34.75 -41.85
N ILE A 302 41.04 34.46 -41.22
CA ILE A 302 42.36 34.72 -41.79
C ILE A 302 42.54 33.98 -43.11
N PHE A 303 42.25 32.67 -43.16
CA PHE A 303 42.39 31.87 -44.39
C PHE A 303 41.41 32.29 -45.49
N LYS A 304 40.17 32.61 -45.13
CA LYS A 304 39.16 33.09 -46.10
C LYS A 304 39.51 34.47 -46.67
N MET A 305 40.05 35.36 -45.85
CA MET A 305 40.57 36.65 -46.30
C MET A 305 41.81 36.50 -47.17
N ALA A 306 42.73 35.59 -46.82
CA ALA A 306 43.91 35.27 -47.63
C ALA A 306 43.52 34.78 -49.04
N ALA A 307 42.52 33.92 -49.14
CA ALA A 307 42.03 33.39 -50.41
C ALA A 307 41.26 34.42 -51.25
N LYS A 308 40.53 35.36 -50.62
CA LYS A 308 39.63 36.30 -51.32
C LYS A 308 40.28 37.66 -51.63
N PHE A 309 41.24 38.12 -50.83
CA PHE A 309 41.88 39.43 -50.97
C PHE A 309 43.39 39.37 -50.63
N PRO A 310 44.24 38.88 -51.56
CA PRO A 310 45.67 38.63 -51.29
C PRO A 310 46.49 39.90 -51.00
N MET A 311 46.06 41.07 -51.51
CA MET A 311 46.72 42.35 -51.23
C MET A 311 46.43 42.86 -49.80
N LEU A 312 45.20 42.64 -49.29
CA LEU A 312 44.78 43.05 -47.94
C LEU A 312 45.36 42.11 -46.86
N TYR A 313 45.51 40.83 -47.20
CA TYR A 313 46.14 39.82 -46.34
C TYR A 313 47.58 40.16 -45.97
N LYS A 314 48.39 40.66 -46.93
CA LYS A 314 49.75 41.13 -46.66
C LYS A 314 49.77 42.26 -45.63
N LEU A 315 48.85 43.22 -45.73
CA LEU A 315 48.76 44.37 -44.81
C LEU A 315 48.34 43.96 -43.39
N VAL A 316 47.39 43.02 -43.27
CA VAL A 316 46.90 42.49 -41.99
C VAL A 316 47.96 41.65 -41.28
N ILE A 317 48.73 40.84 -42.00
CA ILE A 317 49.87 40.11 -41.43
C ILE A 317 50.92 41.08 -40.90
N THR A 318 51.25 42.14 -41.64
CA THR A 318 52.20 43.15 -41.18
C THR A 318 51.71 43.85 -39.90
N CYS A 319 50.40 44.05 -39.70
CA CYS A 319 49.88 44.65 -38.47
C CYS A 319 49.76 43.67 -37.28
N ILE A 320 49.50 42.38 -37.53
CA ILE A 320 49.40 41.35 -36.46
C ILE A 320 50.78 40.86 -36.01
N PHE A 321 51.76 40.87 -36.91
CA PHE A 321 53.14 40.37 -36.68
C PHE A 321 54.21 41.47 -36.65
N ALA A 322 53.86 42.75 -36.77
CA ALA A 322 54.84 43.82 -36.57
C ALA A 322 55.42 43.73 -35.15
N PRO A 323 56.75 43.66 -34.99
CA PRO A 323 57.37 43.93 -33.72
C PRO A 323 57.17 45.43 -33.45
N GLU A 324 56.51 45.78 -32.35
CA GLU A 324 56.98 46.93 -31.59
C GLU A 324 58.29 46.54 -30.90
#